data_AF-A0A8H6A0F5-F1
#
_entry.id   AF-A0A8H6A0F5-F1
#
_cell.length_a   1.000
_cell.length_b   1.000
_cell.length_c   1.000
_cell.angle_alpha   90.00
_cell.angle_beta   90.00
_cell.angle_gamma   90.00
#
_symmetry.space_group_name_H-M   'P 1'
#
loop_
_entity.id
_entity.type
_entity.pdbx_description
1 polymer ?
#
loop_
_entity_poly.entity_id
_entity_poly.type
_entity_poly.pdbx_seq_one_letter_code
_entity_poly.pdbx_strand_id
1 'polypeptide(L)'
;MPPVPDGSGSAISRVIRFDYADEDYLTIAYEAYLKRSKLPKYNGIFFPTSYILTGNASAHGWTLIEKTTAALTKKQLPWTPLGNAAAAKASYPVLSGPLASPNFTSYCNDQAGWVDSSKAVSQLHDDCLELGVSFICGRAEILVGLDTDLQNYIKAVQTLAGTSILGDHSVLASGAWTSGLVNMSNSALSTAQVIGSTPSQILR
;
A
#
# COMPACT_ATOMS: atom_id res chain seq x y z
N MET A 1 16.85 9.26 6.50
CA MET A 1 16.98 7.80 6.59
C MET A 1 15.58 7.20 6.56
N PRO A 2 15.33 6.09 5.85
CA PRO A 2 14.08 5.35 5.95
C PRO A 2 13.82 4.83 7.38
N PRO A 3 12.57 4.81 7.86
CA PRO A 3 11.37 5.40 7.25
C PRO A 3 11.45 6.94 7.16
N VAL A 4 11.16 7.50 5.98
CA VAL A 4 11.21 8.95 5.74
C VAL A 4 9.86 9.61 6.06
N PRO A 5 9.80 10.80 6.68
CA PRO A 5 8.54 11.38 7.18
C PRO A 5 7.45 11.60 6.13
N ASP A 6 7.85 11.88 4.90
CA ASP A 6 6.98 12.17 3.77
C ASP A 6 6.61 10.92 2.95
N GLY A 7 7.32 9.81 3.16
CA GLY A 7 7.07 8.55 2.48
C GLY A 7 5.71 7.97 2.88
N SER A 8 4.89 7.58 1.89
CA SER A 8 3.59 6.98 2.16
C SER A 8 3.70 5.68 2.97
N GLY A 9 4.83 4.96 2.91
CA GLY A 9 5.08 3.78 3.74
C GLY A 9 5.30 4.09 5.23
N SER A 10 5.59 5.32 5.61
CA SER A 10 5.91 5.73 6.98
C SER A 10 4.66 6.04 7.79
N ALA A 11 3.82 5.02 7.98
CA ALA A 11 2.61 5.09 8.78
C ALA A 11 2.66 4.07 9.93
N ILE A 12 1.80 4.26 10.94
CA ILE A 12 1.64 3.30 12.04
C ILE A 12 1.00 1.99 11.58
N SER A 13 0.19 2.02 10.51
CA SER A 13 -0.42 0.83 9.94
C SER A 13 -0.81 0.99 8.47
N ARG A 14 -0.82 -0.13 7.74
CA ARG A 14 -1.38 -0.24 6.38
C ARG A 14 -2.18 -1.53 6.26
N VAL A 15 -3.35 -1.44 5.60
CA VAL A 15 -4.20 -2.60 5.31
C VAL A 15 -3.52 -3.47 4.25
N ILE A 16 -3.52 -4.79 4.47
CA ILE A 16 -3.10 -5.79 3.50
C ILE A 16 -4.31 -6.56 3.04
N ARG A 17 -4.58 -6.45 1.75
CA ARG A 17 -5.67 -7.14 1.05
C ARG A 17 -5.23 -7.42 -0.39
N PHE A 18 -5.75 -8.48 -1.01
CA PHE A 18 -5.38 -8.89 -2.39
C PHE A 18 -6.57 -9.03 -3.34
N ASP A 19 -7.77 -8.90 -2.81
CA ASP A 19 -9.07 -8.86 -3.45
C ASP A 19 -9.21 -7.59 -4.30
N TYR A 20 -8.55 -7.61 -5.47
CA TYR A 20 -8.67 -6.62 -6.53
C TYR A 20 -9.51 -7.16 -7.69
N ALA A 21 -10.25 -6.27 -8.35
CA ALA A 21 -11.03 -6.60 -9.55
C ALA A 21 -10.14 -6.93 -10.77
N ASP A 22 -8.95 -6.35 -10.83
CA ASP A 22 -7.94 -6.63 -11.85
C ASP A 22 -7.19 -7.93 -11.50
N GLU A 23 -7.14 -8.88 -12.43
CA GLU A 23 -6.62 -10.22 -12.16
C GLU A 23 -5.11 -10.29 -12.03
N ASP A 24 -4.38 -9.43 -12.75
CA ASP A 24 -2.92 -9.36 -12.67
C ASP A 24 -2.51 -8.76 -11.33
N TYR A 25 -3.19 -7.69 -10.93
CA TYR A 25 -2.94 -7.06 -9.64
C TYR A 25 -3.37 -7.94 -8.46
N LEU A 26 -4.50 -8.65 -8.57
CA LEU A 26 -4.90 -9.68 -7.61
C LEU A 26 -3.80 -10.73 -7.45
N THR A 27 -3.24 -11.22 -8.55
CA THR A 27 -2.20 -12.26 -8.53
C THR A 27 -0.96 -11.78 -7.79
N ILE A 28 -0.43 -10.60 -8.14
CA ILE A 28 0.75 -10.00 -7.49
C ILE A 28 0.48 -9.75 -5.99
N ALA A 29 -0.71 -9.22 -5.65
CA ALA A 29 -1.07 -8.95 -4.26
C ALA A 29 -1.25 -10.22 -3.44
N TYR A 30 -1.80 -11.29 -4.02
CA TYR A 30 -1.97 -12.58 -3.37
C TYR A 30 -0.61 -13.24 -3.07
N GLU A 31 0.33 -13.21 -4.02
CA GLU A 31 1.70 -13.67 -3.80
C GLU A 31 2.40 -12.89 -2.67
N ALA A 32 2.22 -11.56 -2.63
CA ALA A 32 2.75 -10.73 -1.56
C ALA A 32 2.13 -11.09 -0.19
N TYR A 33 0.81 -11.33 -0.15
CA TYR A 33 0.11 -11.80 1.05
C TYR A 33 0.67 -13.16 1.53
N LEU A 34 0.89 -14.11 0.62
CA LEU A 34 1.46 -15.42 0.95
C LEU A 34 2.87 -15.29 1.54
N LYS A 35 3.72 -14.41 1.00
CA LYS A 35 5.04 -14.14 1.56
C LYS A 35 4.95 -13.53 2.95
N ARG A 36 4.08 -12.53 3.15
CA ARG A 36 3.88 -11.87 4.46
C ARG A 36 3.33 -12.81 5.52
N SER A 37 2.41 -13.69 5.16
CA SER A 37 1.78 -14.64 6.09
C SER A 37 2.65 -15.84 6.45
N LYS A 38 3.66 -16.18 5.62
CA LYS A 38 4.45 -17.41 5.80
C LYS A 38 5.91 -17.18 6.16
N LEU A 39 6.52 -16.07 5.75
CA LEU A 39 7.96 -15.88 5.95
C LEU A 39 8.25 -15.32 7.36
N PRO A 40 9.17 -15.94 8.13
CA PRO A 40 9.48 -15.52 9.50
C PRO A 40 9.92 -14.06 9.65
N LYS A 41 10.53 -13.47 8.61
CA LYS A 41 10.97 -12.06 8.64
C LYS A 41 9.82 -11.06 8.80
N TYR A 42 8.57 -11.48 8.59
CA TYR A 42 7.40 -10.63 8.82
C TYR A 42 6.73 -10.87 10.18
N ASN A 43 7.31 -11.71 11.04
CA ASN A 43 6.81 -11.92 12.40
C ASN A 43 6.86 -10.63 13.21
N GLY A 44 5.73 -10.25 13.82
CA GLY A 44 5.61 -8.99 14.53
C GLY A 44 5.66 -7.75 13.62
N ILE A 45 5.49 -7.93 12.30
CA ILE A 45 5.32 -6.86 11.31
C ILE A 45 3.96 -7.02 10.63
N PHE A 46 3.62 -8.22 10.18
CA PHE A 46 2.31 -8.54 9.61
C PHE A 46 1.40 -9.19 10.66
N PHE A 47 0.18 -8.66 10.75
CA PHE A 47 -0.84 -9.10 11.68
C PHE A 47 -2.06 -9.60 10.88
N PRO A 48 -2.19 -10.93 10.69
CA PRO A 48 -3.31 -11.48 9.94
C PRO A 48 -4.62 -11.25 10.69
N THR A 49 -5.64 -10.77 9.97
CA THR A 49 -6.99 -10.59 10.49
C THR A 49 -7.96 -10.51 9.32
N SER A 50 -9.21 -10.89 9.56
CA SER A 50 -10.28 -10.73 8.57
C SER A 50 -10.43 -9.27 8.16
N TYR A 51 -10.80 -9.07 6.90
CA TYR A 51 -11.09 -7.79 6.30
C TYR A 51 -12.51 -7.80 5.74
N ILE A 52 -13.21 -6.68 5.93
CA ILE A 52 -14.55 -6.48 5.39
C ILE A 52 -14.51 -5.30 4.43
N LEU A 53 -14.94 -5.52 3.19
CA LEU A 53 -15.29 -4.43 2.29
C LEU A 53 -16.79 -4.23 2.36
N THR A 54 -17.22 -2.98 2.55
CA THR A 54 -18.63 -2.58 2.49
C THR A 54 -18.83 -1.43 1.53
N GLY A 55 -19.97 -1.42 0.86
CA GLY A 55 -20.43 -0.34 0.00
C GLY A 55 -21.89 0.00 0.29
N ASN A 56 -22.28 1.19 -0.16
CA ASN A 56 -23.69 1.48 -0.40
C ASN A 56 -24.06 1.03 -1.82
N ALA A 57 -25.34 0.83 -2.11
CA ALA A 57 -25.81 0.54 -3.47
C ALA A 57 -25.80 1.74 -4.43
N SER A 58 -24.80 2.62 -4.32
CA SER A 58 -24.43 3.41 -5.50
C SER A 58 -23.98 2.44 -6.60
N ALA A 59 -24.24 2.78 -7.86
CA ALA A 59 -23.80 1.97 -8.99
C ALA A 59 -22.29 1.65 -8.91
N HIS A 60 -21.49 2.59 -8.41
CA HIS A 60 -20.05 2.42 -8.20
C HIS A 60 -19.70 1.43 -7.07
N GLY A 61 -20.35 1.53 -5.90
CA GLY A 61 -20.09 0.66 -4.76
C GLY A 61 -20.47 -0.80 -5.04
N TRP A 62 -21.62 -1.00 -5.69
CA TRP A 62 -22.06 -2.33 -6.14
C TRP A 62 -21.06 -2.95 -7.14
N THR A 63 -20.67 -2.16 -8.14
CA THR A 63 -19.75 -2.61 -9.20
C THR A 63 -18.40 -3.06 -8.63
N LEU A 64 -17.88 -2.40 -7.59
CA LEU A 64 -16.60 -2.77 -6.98
C LEU A 64 -16.68 -4.14 -6.27
N ILE A 65 -17.70 -4.35 -5.44
CA ILE A 65 -17.87 -5.61 -4.71
C ILE A 65 -18.10 -6.77 -5.69
N GLU A 66 -18.95 -6.57 -6.70
CA GLU A 66 -19.23 -7.58 -7.72
C GLU A 66 -17.97 -7.97 -8.49
N LYS A 67 -17.24 -7.00 -9.06
CA LYS A 67 -16.02 -7.29 -9.83
C LYS A 67 -14.95 -7.97 -9.00
N THR A 68 -14.78 -7.55 -7.75
CA THR A 68 -13.77 -8.11 -6.85
C THR A 68 -14.11 -9.56 -6.47
N THR A 69 -15.35 -9.82 -6.08
CA THR A 69 -15.80 -11.18 -5.70
C THR A 69 -15.85 -12.12 -6.91
N ALA A 70 -16.15 -11.62 -8.10
CA ALA A 70 -16.02 -12.38 -9.35
C ALA A 70 -14.56 -12.79 -9.63
N ALA A 71 -13.60 -11.87 -9.47
CA ALA A 71 -12.18 -12.17 -9.65
C ALA A 71 -11.66 -13.21 -8.64
N LEU A 72 -12.04 -13.09 -7.36
CA LEU A 72 -11.74 -14.08 -6.32
C LEU A 72 -12.33 -15.45 -6.65
N THR A 73 -13.61 -15.51 -7.05
CA THR A 73 -14.30 -16.75 -7.41
C THR A 73 -13.62 -17.43 -8.60
N LYS A 74 -13.27 -16.66 -9.64
CA LYS A 74 -12.54 -17.17 -10.82
C LYS A 74 -11.20 -17.78 -10.44
N LYS A 75 -10.48 -17.17 -9.49
CA LYS A 75 -9.19 -17.65 -8.95
C LYS A 75 -9.35 -18.72 -7.86
N GLN A 76 -10.59 -19.13 -7.53
CA GLN A 76 -10.91 -20.10 -6.48
C GLN A 76 -10.37 -19.68 -5.10
N LEU A 77 -10.35 -18.38 -4.83
CA LEU A 77 -9.94 -17.81 -3.55
C LEU A 77 -11.17 -17.62 -2.65
N PRO A 78 -11.06 -17.94 -1.35
CA PRO A 78 -12.20 -17.91 -0.44
C PRO A 78 -12.65 -16.47 -0.15
N TRP A 79 -13.98 -16.28 -0.10
CA TRP A 79 -14.63 -15.08 0.39
C TRP A 79 -16.04 -15.41 0.85
N THR A 80 -16.59 -14.61 1.77
CA THR A 80 -17.92 -14.87 2.37
C THR A 80 -18.81 -13.64 2.21
N PRO A 81 -19.99 -13.74 1.58
CA PRO A 81 -20.92 -12.61 1.50
C PRO A 81 -21.45 -12.23 2.90
N LEU A 82 -21.55 -10.93 3.18
CA LEU A 82 -22.20 -10.40 4.38
C LEU A 82 -23.53 -9.77 3.97
N GLY A 83 -24.61 -10.54 4.12
CA GLY A 83 -25.88 -10.27 3.44
C GLY A 83 -26.56 -8.94 3.79
N ASN A 84 -26.48 -8.46 5.02
CA ASN A 84 -27.03 -7.16 5.43
C ASN A 84 -26.29 -6.59 6.66
N ALA A 85 -26.59 -5.33 6.99
CA ALA A 85 -25.96 -4.63 8.10
C ALA A 85 -26.15 -5.33 9.47
N ALA A 86 -27.32 -5.94 9.73
CA ALA A 86 -27.56 -6.65 10.98
C ALA A 86 -26.71 -7.93 11.08
N ALA A 87 -26.61 -8.68 9.99
CA ALA A 87 -25.74 -9.86 9.90
C ALA A 87 -24.25 -9.46 10.06
N ALA A 88 -23.81 -8.37 9.42
CA ALA A 88 -22.45 -7.87 9.57
C ALA A 88 -22.14 -7.51 11.03
N LYS A 89 -23.06 -6.85 11.75
CA LYS A 89 -22.90 -6.55 13.18
C LYS A 89 -22.92 -7.80 14.06
N ALA A 90 -23.73 -8.80 13.72
CA ALA A 90 -23.75 -10.07 14.46
C ALA A 90 -22.42 -10.81 14.32
N SER A 91 -21.81 -10.81 13.13
CA SER A 91 -20.48 -11.40 12.89
C SER A 91 -19.34 -10.56 13.46
N TYR A 92 -19.49 -9.22 13.48
CA TYR A 92 -18.47 -8.29 13.95
C TYR A 92 -19.07 -7.24 14.89
N PRO A 93 -19.22 -7.57 16.19
CA PRO A 93 -19.88 -6.71 17.18
C PRO A 93 -19.21 -5.34 17.39
N VAL A 94 -17.95 -5.18 16.97
CA VAL A 94 -17.25 -3.88 16.96
C VAL A 94 -17.90 -2.87 16.00
N LEU A 95 -18.64 -3.34 15.00
CA LEU A 95 -19.39 -2.49 14.09
C LEU A 95 -20.56 -1.85 14.83
N SER A 96 -20.42 -0.57 15.14
CA SER A 96 -21.42 0.24 15.82
C SER A 96 -22.05 1.29 14.90
N GLY A 97 -23.11 1.94 15.36
CA GLY A 97 -23.78 3.02 14.62
C GLY A 97 -24.54 2.56 13.35
N PRO A 98 -25.14 3.50 12.60
CA PRO A 98 -25.77 3.21 11.32
C PRO A 98 -24.72 2.77 10.29
N LEU A 99 -24.84 1.54 9.77
CA LEU A 99 -24.10 1.08 8.60
C LEU A 99 -24.90 1.43 7.34
N ALA A 100 -24.25 1.47 6.17
CA ALA A 100 -24.78 1.87 4.86
C ALA A 100 -26.15 1.24 4.48
N SER A 101 -27.22 1.73 5.09
CA SER A 101 -28.58 1.21 5.02
C SER A 101 -29.53 2.34 4.59
N PRO A 102 -30.53 2.07 3.73
CA PRO A 102 -30.79 0.80 3.05
C PRO A 102 -29.71 0.44 2.00
N ASN A 103 -29.70 -0.82 1.58
CA ASN A 103 -28.83 -1.35 0.52
C ASN A 103 -27.34 -1.52 0.87
N PHE A 104 -27.10 -2.14 2.02
CA PHE A 104 -25.78 -2.58 2.47
C PHE A 104 -25.28 -3.72 1.59
N THR A 105 -24.11 -3.54 0.98
CA THR A 105 -23.39 -4.61 0.28
C THR A 105 -22.05 -4.82 0.93
N SER A 106 -21.67 -6.09 1.11
CA SER A 106 -20.41 -6.41 1.76
C SER A 106 -20.01 -7.87 1.57
N TYR A 107 -18.71 -8.13 1.70
CA TYR A 107 -18.15 -9.45 1.90
C TYR A 107 -17.01 -9.39 2.92
N CYS A 108 -16.69 -10.55 3.48
CA CYS A 108 -15.53 -10.81 4.30
C CYS A 108 -14.47 -11.60 3.51
N ASN A 109 -13.21 -11.23 3.70
CA ASN A 109 -12.05 -12.03 3.33
C ASN A 109 -11.21 -12.30 4.59
N ASP A 110 -11.11 -13.57 4.99
CA ASP A 110 -10.31 -14.00 6.15
C ASP A 110 -8.81 -14.07 5.85
N GLN A 111 -8.42 -13.94 4.58
CA GLN A 111 -7.04 -13.90 4.13
C GLN A 111 -6.59 -12.45 3.92
N ALA A 112 -6.54 -11.69 5.01
CA ALA A 112 -6.14 -10.30 4.99
C ALA A 112 -5.33 -9.96 6.24
N GLY A 113 -5.08 -8.67 6.46
CA GLY A 113 -4.54 -8.20 7.71
C GLY A 113 -4.13 -6.75 7.65
N TRP A 114 -3.24 -6.38 8.56
CA TRP A 114 -2.54 -5.10 8.51
C TRP A 114 -1.07 -5.32 8.81
N VAL A 115 -0.24 -4.35 8.40
CA VAL A 115 1.18 -4.32 8.76
C VAL A 115 1.47 -3.10 9.60
N ASP A 116 2.39 -3.24 10.55
CA ASP A 116 3.17 -2.11 11.04
C ASP A 116 4.11 -1.68 9.91
N SER A 117 3.68 -0.66 9.16
CA SER A 117 4.38 -0.24 7.94
C SER A 117 5.69 0.47 8.23
N SER A 118 5.79 1.20 9.35
CA SER A 118 7.05 1.83 9.75
C SER A 118 8.10 0.77 10.09
N LYS A 119 7.71 -0.25 10.88
CA LYS A 119 8.59 -1.38 11.20
C LYS A 119 8.97 -2.19 9.96
N ALA A 120 8.05 -2.39 9.02
CA ALA A 120 8.34 -3.06 7.75
C ALA A 120 9.42 -2.32 6.94
N VAL A 121 9.35 -0.99 6.87
CA VAL A 121 10.34 -0.16 6.16
C VAL A 121 11.68 -0.15 6.90
N SER A 122 11.68 -0.06 8.23
CA SER A 122 12.91 -0.18 9.03
C SER A 122 13.60 -1.52 8.84
N GLN A 123 12.85 -2.64 8.90
CA GLN A 123 13.44 -3.97 8.69
C GLN A 123 14.06 -4.09 7.29
N LEU A 124 13.38 -3.59 6.25
CA LEU A 124 13.94 -3.61 4.90
C LEU A 124 15.21 -2.75 4.78
N HIS A 125 15.24 -1.60 5.44
CA HIS A 125 16.45 -0.77 5.51
C HIS A 125 17.61 -1.52 6.15
N ASP A 126 17.37 -2.19 7.29
CA ASP A 126 18.39 -2.94 8.02
C ASP A 126 18.88 -4.15 7.20
N ASP A 127 17.95 -4.90 6.59
CA ASP A 127 18.28 -6.00 5.66
C ASP A 127 19.17 -5.49 4.51
N CYS A 128 18.90 -4.31 3.96
CA CYS A 128 19.70 -3.70 2.90
C CYS A 128 21.10 -3.30 3.40
N LEU A 129 21.20 -2.70 4.59
CA LEU A 129 22.50 -2.35 5.18
C LEU A 129 23.37 -3.60 5.41
N GLU A 130 22.79 -4.68 5.94
CA GLU A 130 23.48 -5.96 6.15
C GLU A 130 24.00 -6.56 4.85
N LEU A 131 23.30 -6.33 3.73
CA LEU A 131 23.72 -6.76 2.39
C LEU A 131 24.71 -5.79 1.71
N GLY A 132 25.12 -4.71 2.38
CA GLY A 132 26.11 -3.75 1.88
C GLY A 132 25.54 -2.61 1.04
N VAL A 133 24.22 -2.38 1.07
CA VAL A 133 23.60 -1.22 0.41
C VAL A 133 24.01 0.07 1.12
N SER A 134 24.46 1.06 0.35
CA SER A 134 24.78 2.39 0.87
C SER A 134 23.56 3.32 0.81
N PHE A 135 23.27 4.00 1.91
CA PHE A 135 22.20 5.00 2.00
C PHE A 135 22.79 6.42 2.03
N ILE A 136 22.59 7.17 0.95
CA ILE A 136 22.95 8.59 0.86
C ILE A 136 21.66 9.38 1.13
N CYS A 137 21.60 10.03 2.30
CA CYS A 137 20.37 10.60 2.84
C CYS A 137 20.61 11.99 3.40
N GLY A 138 19.60 12.85 3.28
CA GLY A 138 19.59 14.19 3.87
C GLY A 138 19.13 15.24 2.87
N ARG A 139 18.97 16.48 3.32
CA ARG A 139 18.51 17.58 2.46
C ARG A 139 19.51 17.87 1.32
N ALA A 140 20.81 17.78 1.62
CA ALA A 140 21.88 17.92 0.64
C ALA A 140 21.78 16.89 -0.50
N GLU A 141 21.25 15.71 -0.18
CA GLU A 141 21.21 14.54 -1.07
C GLU A 141 19.89 14.42 -1.85
N ILE A 142 19.03 15.43 -1.78
CA ILE A 142 17.78 15.45 -2.54
C ILE A 142 18.11 15.47 -4.03
N LEU A 143 17.55 14.52 -4.77
CA LEU A 143 17.63 14.48 -6.23
C LEU A 143 16.97 15.72 -6.85
N VAL A 144 17.72 16.47 -7.66
CA VAL A 144 17.25 17.67 -8.38
C VAL A 144 17.36 17.57 -9.89
N GLY A 145 18.07 16.56 -10.42
CA GLY A 145 18.21 16.39 -11.86
C GLY A 145 18.89 15.08 -12.25
N LEU A 146 18.80 14.77 -13.54
CA LEU A 146 19.47 13.64 -14.17
C LEU A 146 20.51 14.18 -15.15
N ASP A 147 21.72 13.65 -15.09
CA ASP A 147 22.77 13.97 -16.06
C ASP A 147 22.74 12.95 -17.19
N THR A 148 22.67 13.47 -18.42
CA THR A 148 22.54 12.66 -19.63
C THR A 148 23.63 12.98 -20.62
N ASP A 149 24.10 11.97 -21.34
CA ASP A 149 25.04 12.19 -22.45
C ASP A 149 24.37 12.68 -23.73
N LEU A 150 25.17 12.85 -24.79
CA LEU A 150 24.72 13.30 -26.11
C LEU A 150 23.71 12.35 -26.77
N GLN A 151 23.61 11.11 -26.29
CA GLN A 151 22.66 10.10 -26.75
C GLN A 151 21.45 9.97 -25.82
N ASN A 152 21.32 10.86 -24.82
CA ASN A 152 20.29 10.86 -23.78
C ASN A 152 20.35 9.66 -22.81
N TYR A 153 21.50 8.99 -22.66
CA TYR A 153 21.67 7.99 -21.61
C TYR A 153 21.95 8.68 -20.28
N ILE A 154 21.19 8.31 -19.25
CA ILE A 154 21.39 8.77 -17.87
C ILE A 154 22.69 8.16 -17.34
N LYS A 155 23.67 9.01 -16.99
CA LYS A 155 24.97 8.60 -16.43
C LYS A 155 25.09 8.87 -14.95
N ALA A 156 24.35 9.86 -14.48
CA ALA A 156 24.41 10.30 -13.10
C ALA A 156 23.11 10.90 -12.63
N VAL A 157 22.96 10.96 -11.31
CA VAL A 157 21.94 11.74 -10.64
C VAL A 157 22.57 12.95 -9.95
N GLN A 158 21.90 14.10 -10.03
CA GLN A 158 22.38 15.36 -9.45
C GLN A 158 21.64 15.64 -8.15
N THR A 159 22.39 15.94 -7.10
CA THR A 159 21.86 16.26 -5.78
C THR A 159 21.74 17.77 -5.57
N LEU A 160 20.95 18.19 -4.58
CA LEU A 160 20.81 19.60 -4.20
C LEU A 160 22.15 20.24 -3.79
N ALA A 161 23.08 19.46 -3.24
CA ALA A 161 24.43 19.91 -2.91
C ALA A 161 25.34 20.13 -4.14
N GLY A 162 24.86 19.83 -5.36
CA GLY A 162 25.65 19.86 -6.58
C GLY A 162 26.58 18.66 -6.75
N THR A 163 26.41 17.61 -5.93
CA THR A 163 27.14 16.35 -6.10
C THR A 163 26.49 15.51 -7.19
N SER A 164 27.32 14.97 -8.08
CA SER A 164 26.93 14.02 -9.12
C SER A 164 27.24 12.60 -8.67
N ILE A 165 26.23 11.73 -8.67
CA ILE A 165 26.37 10.33 -8.29
C ILE A 165 26.23 9.48 -9.55
N LEU A 166 27.33 8.83 -9.97
CA LEU A 166 27.39 7.98 -11.15
C LEU A 166 26.75 6.61 -10.91
N GLY A 167 26.19 6.01 -11.96
CA GLY A 167 25.72 4.62 -11.94
C GLY A 167 25.47 4.06 -13.32
N ASP A 168 25.69 2.75 -13.49
CA ASP A 168 25.42 2.05 -14.75
C ASP A 168 23.91 1.93 -15.03
N HIS A 169 23.13 1.85 -13.96
CA HIS A 169 21.67 1.78 -13.98
C HIS A 169 21.07 2.69 -12.92
N SER A 170 19.98 3.35 -13.27
CA SER A 170 19.22 4.23 -12.38
C SER A 170 17.78 3.73 -12.26
N VAL A 171 17.31 3.53 -11.03
CA VAL A 171 15.91 3.19 -10.74
C VAL A 171 15.27 4.35 -10.00
N LEU A 172 14.30 5.01 -10.65
CA LEU A 172 13.57 6.12 -10.04
C LEU A 172 12.34 5.60 -9.29
N ALA A 173 12.46 5.47 -7.96
CA ALA A 173 11.40 5.00 -7.06
C ALA A 173 10.90 6.11 -6.10
N SER A 174 10.78 7.33 -6.60
CA SER A 174 10.49 8.55 -5.83
C SER A 174 9.01 8.81 -5.57
N GLY A 175 8.15 7.78 -5.53
CA GLY A 175 6.73 7.91 -5.18
C GLY A 175 6.00 9.08 -5.85
N ALA A 176 5.31 9.90 -5.03
CA ALA A 176 4.54 11.05 -5.49
C ALA A 176 5.40 12.22 -6.04
N TRP A 177 6.72 12.19 -5.89
CA TRP A 177 7.63 13.20 -6.43
C TRP A 177 8.12 12.90 -7.84
N THR A 178 7.88 11.68 -8.34
CA THR A 178 8.39 11.22 -9.64
C THR A 178 8.04 12.15 -10.80
N SER A 179 6.80 12.66 -10.84
CA SER A 179 6.36 13.60 -11.89
C SER A 179 7.01 14.97 -11.82
N GLY A 180 7.65 15.32 -10.70
CA GLY A 180 8.47 16.54 -10.57
C GLY A 180 9.92 16.35 -11.00
N LEU A 181 10.36 15.10 -11.20
CA LEU A 181 11.75 14.76 -11.55
C LEU A 181 11.90 14.37 -13.02
N VAL A 182 10.88 13.72 -13.59
CA VAL A 182 10.87 13.29 -15.00
C VAL A 182 9.52 13.57 -15.64
N ASN A 183 9.51 13.80 -16.95
CA ASN A 183 8.26 13.95 -17.70
C ASN A 183 7.54 12.61 -17.79
N MET A 184 6.43 12.48 -17.06
CA MET A 184 5.62 11.27 -17.03
C MET A 184 4.58 11.20 -18.15
N SER A 185 4.49 12.19 -19.04
CA SER A 185 3.51 12.22 -20.15
C SER A 185 2.07 11.89 -19.72
N ASN A 186 1.62 12.46 -18.60
CA ASN A 186 0.32 12.22 -17.97
C ASN A 186 0.03 10.77 -17.49
N SER A 187 1.04 9.91 -17.39
CA SER A 187 0.88 8.54 -16.87
C SER A 187 0.81 8.46 -15.33
N ALA A 188 1.15 9.54 -14.64
CA ALA A 188 1.13 9.61 -13.17
C ALA A 188 0.53 10.94 -12.69
N LEU A 189 -0.27 10.86 -11.62
CA LEU A 189 -0.84 12.01 -10.93
C LEU A 189 -0.54 11.92 -9.44
N SER A 190 0.15 12.92 -8.89
CA SER A 190 0.41 13.02 -7.46
C SER A 190 -0.88 13.41 -6.72
N THR A 191 -1.28 12.58 -5.75
CA THR A 191 -2.46 12.80 -4.93
C THR A 191 -2.12 12.63 -3.45
N ALA A 192 -2.94 13.22 -2.59
CA ALA A 192 -2.81 13.09 -1.14
C ALA A 192 -4.13 12.60 -0.54
N GLN A 193 -4.03 11.81 0.54
CA GLN A 193 -5.18 11.35 1.31
C GLN A 193 -4.99 11.74 2.77
N VAL A 194 -6.07 12.14 3.43
CA VAL A 194 -6.06 12.51 4.84
C VAL A 194 -6.33 11.26 5.69
N ILE A 195 -5.56 11.09 6.75
CA ILE A 195 -5.82 10.09 7.80
C ILE A 195 -6.33 10.83 9.02
N GLY A 196 -7.57 10.54 9.40
CA GLY A 196 -8.12 10.98 10.69
C GLY A 196 -7.87 9.91 11.75
N SER A 197 -7.37 10.32 12.91
CA SER A 197 -7.44 9.49 14.11
C SER A 197 -8.37 10.17 15.11
N THR A 198 -9.35 9.42 15.60
CA THR A 198 -10.11 9.83 16.78
C THR A 198 -9.32 9.34 18.00
N PRO A 199 -9.01 10.22 18.98
CA PRO A 199 -8.52 9.75 20.26
C PRO A 199 -9.54 8.75 20.80
N SER A 200 -9.11 7.54 21.12
CA SER A 200 -9.99 6.60 21.79
C SER A 200 -10.43 7.24 23.10
N GLN A 201 -11.73 7.54 23.22
CA GLN A 201 -12.32 7.53 24.55
C GLN A 201 -12.09 6.11 25.05
N ILE A 202 -11.24 5.97 26.06
CA ILE A 202 -11.06 4.75 26.82
C ILE A 202 -12.46 4.34 27.29
N LEU A 203 -13.09 3.41 26.58
CA LEU A 203 -14.23 2.67 27.08
C LEU A 203 -13.68 1.84 28.24
N ARG A 204 -13.84 2.36 29.45
CA ARG A 204 -13.70 1.60 30.70
C ARG A 204 -14.82 0.59 30.81
#